data_AF-A0AAV2R219-F1
#
_entry.id   AF-A0AAV2R219-F1
#
_cell.length_a   1.000
_cell.length_b   1.000
_cell.length_c   1.000
_cell.angle_alpha   90.00
_cell.angle_beta   90.00
_cell.angle_gamma   90.00
#
_symmetry.space_group_name_H-M   'P 1'
#
loop_
_entity.id
_entity.type
_entity.pdbx_description
1 polymer ?
#
loop_
_entity_poly.entity_id
_entity_poly.type
_entity_poly.pdbx_seq_one_letter_code
_entity_poly.pdbx_strand_id
1 'polypeptide(L)'
;MAANSKNFYNLFQGQAGSWMAVATTKHEDVKHPSYKFTPEGPKKIQTTNLHKNFNIIIHPFKSKDITSHKVLRVSISLLLNIIVIRSKGGRKTRPIQYWIILDYLTFEDLSARTANSAELVRRIIHTVSFTKSNQKAEVYKRILSAPISMIMSAFRRRIFLSICQISSKRVVGIPNHHQSPFYRALDNQKRGFKDPVYRARRKIFYDIAMNYKFGDAIPKVDYTKEEKQTWGTIFCELHKLYPTHACKEYNELWPDLVKYCGYREDNIPQLYDIDNYLKRKTGFTLRPVAGYLSPRDFLAGLAFRVFHCTQYIRHSSDPFYTPEPDCCHELLGHMPLFACPSFAQFSQEIGLASLGAIDEELDKLATLYFFTVEFGMCKENGELRVYGAGLLSSIGELKHALSSNAKVEPLVIETVVQIPCLVTTFQNQYFWTDTFDEAKEKLRSFVQTMHRPFGVRYNPYTQSVEILSDAERLGALVSELRGDLCIVRNALQKIQLNDEDLDIENITLQLTSALKPDSDKKT
;
A
#
# COMPACT_ATOMS: atom_id res chain seq x y z
N MET A 1 8.49 -23.52 29.52
CA MET A 1 9.19 -24.36 28.52
C MET A 1 9.12 -23.64 27.18
N ALA A 2 10.15 -23.73 26.34
CA ALA A 2 10.24 -22.96 25.08
C ALA A 2 9.74 -23.75 23.86
N ALA A 3 9.00 -23.08 22.96
CA ALA A 3 8.52 -23.66 21.70
C ALA A 3 8.32 -22.58 20.60
N ASN A 4 9.39 -22.34 19.85
CA ASN A 4 9.52 -21.75 18.50
C ASN A 4 8.36 -20.98 17.83
N SER A 5 8.72 -19.81 17.29
CA SER A 5 7.95 -18.97 16.37
C SER A 5 7.71 -19.59 14.98
N LYS A 6 6.61 -20.35 14.81
CA LYS A 6 6.13 -20.86 13.49
C LYS A 6 4.59 -20.97 13.38
N ASN A 7 3.85 -19.85 13.45
CA ASN A 7 2.36 -19.89 13.40
C ASN A 7 1.68 -19.14 12.24
N PHE A 8 2.38 -18.38 11.39
CA PHE A 8 1.73 -17.67 10.28
C PHE A 8 1.45 -18.55 9.03
N TYR A 9 2.14 -19.69 8.90
CA TYR A 9 2.17 -20.48 7.66
C TYR A 9 1.25 -21.72 7.63
N ASN A 10 0.76 -22.20 8.78
CA ASN A 10 0.12 -23.53 8.88
C ASN A 10 -1.38 -23.57 8.51
N LEU A 11 -1.96 -22.45 8.05
CA LEU A 11 -3.38 -22.32 7.69
C LEU A 11 -3.72 -22.70 6.23
N PHE A 12 -2.76 -23.22 5.44
CA PHE A 12 -2.82 -23.21 3.97
C PHE A 12 -2.91 -24.58 3.24
N GLN A 13 -3.14 -25.71 3.93
CA GLN A 13 -3.19 -27.05 3.29
C GLN A 13 -4.43 -27.85 3.72
N GLY A 14 -5.34 -28.16 2.80
CA GLY A 14 -6.70 -28.63 3.15
C GLY A 14 -7.51 -29.41 2.10
N GLN A 15 -6.85 -30.15 1.18
CA GLN A 15 -7.46 -31.13 0.24
C GLN A 15 -8.55 -30.62 -0.74
N ALA A 16 -9.12 -31.51 -1.56
CA ALA A 16 -9.76 -31.18 -2.85
C ALA A 16 -10.96 -32.09 -3.22
N GLY A 17 -11.85 -31.61 -4.10
CA GLY A 17 -12.89 -32.45 -4.73
C GLY A 17 -13.84 -31.77 -5.74
N SER A 18 -14.20 -32.53 -6.79
CA SER A 18 -15.52 -32.58 -7.45
C SER A 18 -16.07 -31.44 -8.38
N TRP A 19 -15.78 -31.57 -9.69
CA TRP A 19 -16.72 -31.57 -10.85
C TRP A 19 -17.65 -30.37 -11.28
N MET A 20 -17.53 -30.03 -12.59
CA MET A 20 -18.58 -29.60 -13.59
C MET A 20 -19.37 -28.27 -13.42
N ALA A 21 -19.92 -27.60 -14.46
CA ALA A 21 -19.71 -27.55 -15.94
C ALA A 21 -20.51 -26.35 -16.56
N VAL A 22 -20.66 -26.28 -17.91
CA VAL A 22 -21.49 -25.33 -18.74
C VAL A 22 -20.85 -23.91 -18.87
N ALA A 23 -20.36 -23.40 -20.03
CA ALA A 23 -20.88 -23.18 -21.41
C ALA A 23 -21.81 -21.94 -21.53
N THR A 24 -21.85 -21.08 -22.57
CA THR A 24 -21.08 -20.85 -23.84
C THR A 24 -21.11 -19.31 -24.12
N THR A 25 -20.75 -18.59 -25.21
CA THR A 25 -20.41 -18.72 -26.66
C THR A 25 -19.67 -17.38 -27.07
N LYS A 26 -19.33 -16.93 -28.30
CA LYS A 26 -19.44 -17.35 -29.71
C LYS A 26 -18.27 -16.76 -30.57
N HIS A 27 -18.22 -17.21 -31.83
CA HIS A 27 -17.47 -16.88 -33.06
C HIS A 27 -17.30 -15.41 -33.51
N GLU A 28 -16.18 -15.12 -34.20
CA GLU A 28 -16.03 -14.94 -35.68
C GLU A 28 -14.57 -14.50 -36.01
N ASP A 29 -14.02 -14.59 -37.23
CA ASP A 29 -13.75 -15.72 -38.15
C ASP A 29 -12.80 -15.16 -39.26
N VAL A 30 -11.52 -15.56 -39.32
CA VAL A 30 -10.61 -15.26 -40.45
C VAL A 30 -9.65 -16.44 -40.66
N LYS A 31 -9.36 -16.82 -41.92
CA LYS A 31 -8.63 -18.04 -42.30
C LYS A 31 -7.20 -17.80 -42.82
N HIS A 32 -6.41 -18.88 -42.84
CA HIS A 32 -5.22 -19.25 -43.67
C HIS A 32 -3.99 -19.66 -42.83
N PRO A 33 -3.11 -20.56 -43.34
CA PRO A 33 -3.37 -21.77 -44.14
C PRO A 33 -2.89 -23.05 -43.38
N SER A 34 -3.08 -24.24 -43.97
CA SER A 34 -2.93 -25.53 -43.28
C SER A 34 -1.50 -26.03 -43.10
N TYR A 35 -1.14 -26.43 -41.87
CA TYR A 35 -0.10 -27.43 -41.58
C TYR A 35 -0.73 -28.65 -40.89
N LYS A 36 -0.31 -29.86 -41.28
CA LYS A 36 -0.79 -31.11 -40.66
C LYS A 36 -0.05 -31.37 -39.34
N PHE A 37 -0.80 -31.43 -38.23
CA PHE A 37 -0.36 -32.09 -37.00
C PHE A 37 -1.23 -33.32 -36.75
N THR A 38 -0.64 -34.37 -36.20
CA THR A 38 -1.35 -35.59 -35.80
C THR A 38 -2.16 -35.37 -34.52
N PRO A 39 -3.35 -35.99 -34.39
CA PRO A 39 -4.21 -35.79 -33.23
C PRO A 39 -3.76 -36.62 -32.02
N GLU A 40 -2.79 -36.13 -31.26
CA GLU A 40 -2.76 -36.47 -29.84
C GLU A 40 -3.97 -35.85 -29.14
N GLY A 41 -4.74 -36.65 -28.41
CA GLY A 41 -5.93 -36.19 -27.69
C GLY A 41 -5.61 -35.16 -26.60
N PRO A 42 -6.62 -34.40 -26.10
CA PRO A 42 -6.41 -33.31 -25.16
C PRO A 42 -5.85 -33.80 -23.82
N LYS A 43 -4.53 -33.74 -23.67
CA LYS A 43 -3.82 -33.89 -22.40
C LYS A 43 -4.36 -32.84 -21.43
N LYS A 44 -5.03 -33.29 -20.36
CA LYS A 44 -5.60 -32.42 -19.31
C LYS A 44 -4.49 -31.57 -18.67
N ILE A 45 -4.37 -30.32 -19.09
CA ILE A 45 -3.61 -29.32 -18.34
C ILE A 45 -4.44 -29.04 -17.07
N GLN A 46 -3.96 -29.52 -15.93
CA GLN A 46 -4.45 -29.04 -14.65
C GLN A 46 -4.09 -27.55 -14.56
N THR A 47 -5.10 -26.70 -14.43
CA THR A 47 -4.91 -25.29 -14.07
C THR A 47 -4.49 -25.21 -12.61
N THR A 48 -3.19 -25.34 -12.35
CA THR A 48 -2.60 -24.97 -11.06
C THR A 48 -2.84 -23.48 -10.79
N ASN A 49 -2.89 -23.09 -9.51
CA ASN A 49 -3.02 -21.68 -9.12
C ASN A 49 -1.74 -20.92 -9.52
N LEU A 50 -1.78 -20.26 -10.68
CA LEU A 50 -0.67 -19.49 -11.20
C LEU A 50 -0.58 -18.12 -10.50
N HIS A 51 0.17 -18.05 -9.40
CA HIS A 51 0.55 -16.79 -8.78
C HIS A 51 1.33 -15.90 -9.78
N LYS A 52 1.09 -14.59 -9.74
CA LYS A 52 1.50 -13.62 -10.77
C LYS A 52 2.46 -12.59 -10.20
N ASN A 53 3.72 -12.95 -10.09
CA ASN A 53 4.73 -12.06 -9.51
C ASN A 53 5.02 -10.88 -10.46
N PHE A 54 4.68 -9.67 -10.01
CA PHE A 54 5.01 -8.42 -10.67
C PHE A 54 6.46 -8.04 -10.37
N ASN A 55 7.27 -7.89 -11.41
CA ASN A 55 8.66 -7.45 -11.29
C ASN A 55 8.80 -6.08 -11.98
N ILE A 56 9.39 -5.10 -11.30
CA ILE A 56 9.67 -3.77 -11.87
C ILE A 56 11.18 -3.59 -12.05
N ILE A 57 11.64 -3.57 -13.30
CA ILE A 57 13.01 -3.20 -13.66
C ILE A 57 13.05 -1.70 -13.97
N ILE A 58 14.03 -1.00 -13.40
CA ILE A 58 14.25 0.44 -13.54
C ILE A 58 15.65 0.63 -14.10
N HIS A 59 15.78 1.22 -15.30
CA HIS A 59 17.09 1.51 -15.88
C HIS A 59 17.18 2.97 -16.38
N PRO A 60 18.24 3.72 -16.04
CA PRO A 60 18.56 4.99 -16.68
C PRO A 60 19.08 4.73 -18.11
N PHE A 61 18.65 5.53 -19.08
CA PHE A 61 19.13 5.50 -20.45
C PHE A 61 19.38 6.92 -20.95
N LYS A 62 20.59 7.21 -21.43
CA LYS A 62 20.98 8.53 -21.97
C LYS A 62 20.99 8.45 -23.49
N SER A 63 20.08 9.15 -24.16
CA SER A 63 20.02 9.21 -25.63
C SER A 63 20.14 10.65 -26.13
N LYS A 64 20.77 10.80 -27.30
CA LYS A 64 20.77 12.06 -28.08
C LYS A 64 19.61 12.12 -29.10
N ASP A 65 18.90 11.02 -29.33
CA ASP A 65 17.83 10.92 -30.34
C ASP A 65 16.61 10.13 -29.83
N ILE A 66 15.43 10.53 -30.30
CA ILE A 66 14.13 9.87 -30.12
C ILE A 66 14.05 8.56 -30.92
N THR A 67 14.75 8.44 -32.06
CA THR A 67 14.71 7.23 -32.90
C THR A 67 15.20 6.00 -32.14
N SER A 68 16.33 6.10 -31.44
CA SER A 68 16.87 5.02 -30.60
C SER A 68 15.91 4.62 -29.47
N HIS A 69 15.16 5.57 -28.91
CA HIS A 69 14.14 5.28 -27.89
C HIS A 69 12.97 4.46 -28.45
N LYS A 70 12.51 4.75 -29.68
CA LYS A 70 11.47 3.95 -30.35
C LYS A 70 11.94 2.52 -30.65
N VAL A 71 13.16 2.35 -31.15
CA VAL A 71 13.76 1.02 -31.41
C VAL A 71 13.84 0.21 -30.11
N LEU A 72 14.42 0.79 -29.06
CA LEU A 72 14.58 0.16 -27.75
C LEU A 72 13.24 -0.31 -27.15
N ARG A 73 12.18 0.49 -27.27
CA ARG A 73 10.83 0.14 -26.82
C ARG A 73 10.25 -1.05 -27.60
N VAL A 74 10.44 -1.11 -28.92
CA VAL A 74 9.99 -2.25 -29.74
C VAL A 74 10.79 -3.52 -29.44
N SER A 75 12.12 -3.44 -29.41
CA SER A 75 12.98 -4.60 -29.14
C SER A 75 12.71 -5.24 -27.78
N ILE A 76 12.49 -4.42 -26.74
CA ILE A 76 12.15 -4.91 -25.40
C ILE A 76 10.75 -5.55 -25.39
N SER A 77 9.75 -4.92 -26.03
CA SER A 77 8.36 -5.41 -26.04
C SER A 77 8.15 -6.71 -26.84
N LEU A 78 9.08 -7.08 -27.73
CA LEU A 78 9.02 -8.30 -28.54
C LEU A 78 9.74 -9.50 -27.88
N LEU A 79 10.59 -9.27 -26.89
CA LEU A 79 11.45 -10.30 -26.28
C LEU A 79 10.99 -10.75 -24.88
N LEU A 80 10.03 -10.05 -24.27
CA LEU A 80 9.60 -10.27 -22.89
C LEU A 80 8.09 -10.01 -22.73
N ASN A 81 7.43 -10.72 -21.81
CA ASN A 81 5.99 -10.56 -21.48
C ASN A 81 5.71 -9.27 -20.68
N ILE A 82 6.00 -8.12 -21.29
CA ILE A 82 5.93 -6.81 -20.65
C ILE A 82 4.54 -6.19 -20.83
N ILE A 83 3.96 -5.79 -19.72
CA ILE A 83 2.63 -5.17 -19.61
C ILE A 83 2.70 -3.72 -20.07
N VAL A 84 3.74 -2.98 -19.63
CA VAL A 84 3.92 -1.55 -19.94
C VAL A 84 5.40 -1.20 -20.07
N ILE A 85 5.71 -0.35 -21.05
CA ILE A 85 6.98 0.39 -21.13
C ILE A 85 6.66 1.87 -20.97
N ARG A 86 7.15 2.49 -19.89
CA ARG A 86 6.98 3.93 -19.59
C ARG A 86 8.30 4.66 -19.68
N SER A 87 8.26 5.92 -20.13
CA SER A 87 9.41 6.83 -20.10
C SER A 87 9.02 8.24 -19.62
N LYS A 88 9.96 8.89 -18.92
CA LYS A 88 9.89 10.27 -18.41
C LYS A 88 11.18 10.96 -18.88
N GLY A 89 11.06 12.10 -19.55
CA GLY A 89 12.21 12.86 -20.06
C GLY A 89 12.81 13.81 -19.02
N GLY A 90 14.11 14.09 -19.13
CA GLY A 90 14.80 15.11 -18.34
C GLY A 90 14.42 16.56 -18.73
N ARG A 91 14.77 17.53 -17.87
CA ARG A 91 14.61 18.97 -18.15
C ARG A 91 15.53 19.40 -19.31
N LYS A 92 15.10 20.39 -20.11
CA LYS A 92 15.65 20.76 -21.45
C LYS A 92 17.15 21.09 -21.55
N THR A 93 17.89 21.23 -20.46
CA THR A 93 19.25 21.83 -20.44
C THR A 93 20.42 20.83 -20.42
N ARG A 94 20.15 19.51 -20.42
CA ARG A 94 21.19 18.44 -20.44
C ARG A 94 20.73 17.27 -21.33
N PRO A 95 21.64 16.40 -21.83
CA PRO A 95 21.28 15.27 -22.69
C PRO A 95 20.17 14.41 -22.07
N ILE A 96 19.18 14.04 -22.89
CA ILE A 96 17.89 13.55 -22.41
C ILE A 96 18.07 12.19 -21.73
N GLN A 97 18.00 12.20 -20.39
CA GLN A 97 17.78 10.98 -19.62
C GLN A 97 16.35 10.53 -19.86
N TYR A 98 16.20 9.33 -20.42
CA TYR A 98 14.96 8.58 -20.44
C TYR A 98 15.07 7.49 -19.38
N TRP A 99 14.04 7.37 -18.55
CA TRP A 99 13.86 6.20 -17.71
C TRP A 99 13.11 5.13 -18.49
N ILE A 100 13.50 3.88 -18.32
CA ILE A 100 12.70 2.74 -18.74
C ILE A 100 12.22 2.04 -17.47
N ILE A 101 10.89 2.01 -17.31
CA ILE A 101 10.19 1.18 -16.34
C ILE A 101 9.58 0.02 -17.13
N LEU A 102 9.93 -1.21 -16.74
CA LEU A 102 9.37 -2.43 -17.30
C LEU A 102 8.55 -3.14 -16.24
N ASP A 103 7.24 -3.17 -16.44
CA ASP A 103 6.31 -3.92 -15.61
C ASP A 103 6.05 -5.25 -16.33
N TYR A 104 6.43 -6.40 -15.75
CA TYR A 104 6.22 -7.73 -16.37
C TYR A 104 5.72 -8.77 -15.38
N LEU A 105 4.93 -9.73 -15.90
CA LEU A 105 4.42 -10.87 -15.14
C LEU A 105 5.37 -12.07 -15.26
N THR A 106 5.77 -12.63 -14.14
CA THR A 106 6.31 -13.99 -14.06
C THR A 106 5.34 -14.90 -13.34
N PHE A 107 5.01 -16.03 -13.95
CA PHE A 107 4.51 -17.20 -13.22
C PHE A 107 5.64 -17.83 -12.41
N GLU A 108 5.29 -18.63 -11.40
CA GLU A 108 6.24 -19.07 -10.37
C GLU A 108 7.41 -19.94 -10.85
N ASP A 109 8.41 -20.04 -9.97
CA ASP A 109 9.63 -20.85 -10.04
C ASP A 109 10.60 -20.56 -11.20
N LEU A 110 10.71 -19.28 -11.60
CA LEU A 110 11.57 -18.81 -12.71
C LEU A 110 12.46 -17.60 -12.36
N SER A 111 13.03 -17.58 -11.16
CA SER A 111 14.02 -16.58 -10.71
C SER A 111 15.19 -16.38 -11.70
N ALA A 112 15.65 -17.48 -12.32
CA ALA A 112 16.66 -17.46 -13.38
C ALA A 112 16.22 -16.65 -14.62
N ARG A 113 14.92 -16.68 -15.00
CA ARG A 113 14.41 -15.81 -16.07
C ARG A 113 14.33 -14.35 -15.64
N THR A 114 14.06 -14.03 -14.38
CA THR A 114 14.11 -12.64 -13.88
C THR A 114 15.52 -12.06 -14.00
N ALA A 115 16.55 -12.79 -13.56
CA ALA A 115 17.94 -12.38 -13.74
C ALA A 115 18.33 -12.27 -15.23
N ASN A 116 18.00 -13.27 -16.05
CA ASN A 116 18.27 -13.24 -17.50
C ASN A 116 17.49 -12.14 -18.24
N SER A 117 16.29 -11.76 -17.78
CA SER A 117 15.51 -10.66 -18.37
C SER A 117 16.12 -9.31 -18.05
N ALA A 118 16.57 -9.10 -16.80
CA ALA A 118 17.30 -7.88 -16.43
C ALA A 118 18.62 -7.75 -17.21
N GLU A 119 19.35 -8.85 -17.38
CA GLU A 119 20.59 -8.88 -18.17
C GLU A 119 20.34 -8.70 -19.67
N LEU A 120 19.29 -9.30 -20.23
CA LEU A 120 18.86 -9.08 -21.61
C LEU A 120 18.47 -7.61 -21.84
N VAL A 121 17.73 -7.00 -20.90
CA VAL A 121 17.37 -5.58 -20.95
C VAL A 121 18.61 -4.69 -20.89
N ARG A 122 19.58 -4.98 -20.01
CA ARG A 122 20.89 -4.28 -20.01
C ARG A 122 21.59 -4.39 -21.36
N ARG A 123 21.61 -5.57 -21.97
CA ARG A 123 22.26 -5.80 -23.29
C ARG A 123 21.56 -5.06 -24.42
N ILE A 124 20.23 -5.04 -24.47
CA ILE A 124 19.49 -4.27 -25.48
C ILE A 124 19.75 -2.77 -25.26
N ILE A 125 19.70 -2.27 -24.01
CA ILE A 125 20.01 -0.87 -23.68
C ILE A 125 21.44 -0.52 -24.09
N HIS A 126 22.44 -1.37 -23.80
CA HIS A 126 23.83 -1.15 -24.19
C HIS A 126 23.99 -1.14 -25.72
N THR A 127 23.46 -2.14 -26.42
CA THR A 127 23.55 -2.24 -27.89
C THR A 127 22.87 -1.07 -28.60
N VAL A 128 21.73 -0.57 -28.09
CA VAL A 128 21.06 0.63 -28.61
C VAL A 128 21.75 1.94 -28.20
N SER A 129 22.51 1.96 -27.09
CA SER A 129 23.35 3.11 -26.71
C SER A 129 24.54 3.29 -27.66
N PHE A 130 25.09 2.20 -28.18
CA PHE A 130 26.30 2.21 -29.03
C PHE A 130 26.02 2.27 -30.55
N THR A 131 24.78 2.16 -31.01
CA THR A 131 24.46 2.12 -32.44
C THR A 131 23.98 3.46 -33.01
N LYS A 132 24.67 3.94 -34.05
CA LYS A 132 24.20 5.05 -34.90
C LYS A 132 22.98 4.59 -35.71
N SER A 133 22.11 5.53 -36.09
CA SER A 133 20.74 5.34 -36.59
C SER A 133 20.51 4.36 -37.77
N ASN A 134 21.56 3.99 -38.51
CA ASN A 134 21.44 3.39 -39.84
C ASN A 134 21.67 1.86 -39.89
N GLN A 135 22.02 1.19 -38.77
CA GLN A 135 22.19 -0.28 -38.72
C GLN A 135 21.08 -0.97 -37.92
N LYS A 136 19.84 -0.89 -38.42
CA LYS A 136 18.66 -1.43 -37.75
C LYS A 136 18.54 -2.97 -37.77
N ALA A 137 19.11 -3.64 -38.78
CA ALA A 137 18.98 -5.10 -38.94
C ALA A 137 20.05 -5.90 -38.15
N GLU A 138 21.30 -5.44 -38.17
CA GLU A 138 22.45 -6.13 -37.56
C GLU A 138 22.30 -6.36 -36.06
N VAL A 139 21.65 -5.40 -35.37
CA VAL A 139 21.38 -5.43 -33.94
C VAL A 139 20.48 -6.61 -33.54
N TYR A 140 19.40 -6.86 -34.29
CA TYR A 140 18.48 -7.96 -33.98
C TYR A 140 19.16 -9.33 -34.15
N LYS A 141 19.97 -9.51 -35.21
CA LYS A 141 20.76 -10.74 -35.40
C LYS A 141 21.71 -10.99 -34.23
N ARG A 142 22.51 -9.99 -33.82
CA ARG A 142 23.50 -10.14 -32.72
C ARG A 142 22.88 -10.38 -31.34
N ILE A 143 21.67 -9.89 -31.08
CA ILE A 143 20.96 -10.12 -29.80
C ILE A 143 20.42 -11.56 -29.71
N LEU A 144 20.04 -12.17 -30.85
CA LEU A 144 19.45 -13.51 -30.90
C LEU A 144 20.48 -14.66 -31.00
N SER A 145 21.75 -14.39 -31.31
CA SER A 145 22.72 -15.41 -31.76
C SER A 145 23.76 -15.86 -30.72
N ALA A 146 23.59 -15.57 -29.42
CA ALA A 146 24.60 -15.87 -28.38
C ALA A 146 24.10 -16.94 -27.38
N PRO A 147 24.81 -18.07 -27.19
CA PRO A 147 24.37 -19.14 -26.29
C PRO A 147 24.46 -18.75 -24.81
N ILE A 148 23.42 -19.09 -24.04
CA ILE A 148 23.24 -18.67 -22.64
C ILE A 148 24.30 -19.28 -21.70
N SER A 149 24.79 -20.49 -22.01
CA SER A 149 25.71 -21.26 -21.15
C SER A 149 27.05 -20.57 -20.89
N MET A 150 27.59 -19.81 -21.85
CA MET A 150 28.94 -19.22 -21.76
C MET A 150 29.03 -18.00 -20.81
N ILE A 151 27.90 -17.57 -20.24
CA ILE A 151 27.80 -16.32 -19.46
C ILE A 151 28.01 -16.56 -17.95
N MET A 152 27.67 -17.76 -17.46
CA MET A 152 27.62 -18.07 -16.02
C MET A 152 29.00 -18.09 -15.32
N SER A 153 30.09 -18.32 -16.06
CA SER A 153 31.45 -18.39 -15.50
C SER A 153 32.09 -17.02 -15.28
N ALA A 154 31.79 -16.03 -16.12
CA ALA A 154 32.49 -14.74 -16.14
C ALA A 154 32.02 -13.74 -15.07
N PHE A 155 30.77 -13.85 -14.59
CA PHE A 155 30.11 -12.81 -13.79
C PHE A 155 30.09 -13.05 -12.27
N ARG A 156 30.94 -13.95 -11.74
CA ARG A 156 30.98 -14.32 -10.31
C ARG A 156 31.61 -13.26 -9.38
N ARG A 157 31.80 -12.02 -9.82
CA ARG A 157 32.39 -10.92 -9.03
C ARG A 157 31.53 -9.64 -9.04
N ARG A 158 30.83 -9.44 -7.92
CA ARG A 158 30.51 -8.12 -7.32
C ARG A 158 29.58 -7.16 -8.09
N ILE A 159 28.31 -7.53 -8.27
CA ILE A 159 27.22 -6.58 -8.58
C ILE A 159 26.05 -6.77 -7.60
N PHE A 160 25.56 -5.67 -7.03
CA PHE A 160 24.42 -5.64 -6.11
C PHE A 160 23.11 -5.87 -6.88
N LEU A 161 22.37 -6.95 -6.56
CA LEU A 161 21.05 -7.24 -7.11
C LEU A 161 19.95 -6.61 -6.24
N SER A 162 19.87 -5.27 -6.25
CA SER A 162 18.74 -4.53 -5.65
C SER A 162 17.46 -4.75 -6.48
N ILE A 163 16.83 -5.91 -6.32
CA ILE A 163 15.45 -6.15 -6.75
C ILE A 163 14.59 -5.19 -5.92
N CYS A 164 14.07 -4.15 -6.57
CA CYS A 164 13.20 -3.20 -5.90
C CYS A 164 11.85 -3.87 -5.61
N GLN A 165 11.64 -4.33 -4.38
CA GLN A 165 10.33 -4.80 -3.85
C GLN A 165 9.33 -3.63 -3.68
N ILE A 166 9.30 -2.73 -4.65
CA ILE A 166 8.33 -1.65 -4.79
C ILE A 166 7.32 -2.16 -5.82
N SER A 167 6.21 -2.72 -5.36
CA SER A 167 5.14 -3.25 -6.21
C SER A 167 4.46 -2.17 -7.06
N SER A 168 4.57 -0.90 -6.65
CA SER A 168 4.05 0.22 -7.44
C SER A 168 4.81 1.54 -7.26
N LYS A 169 4.81 2.38 -8.31
CA LYS A 169 5.40 3.73 -8.31
C LYS A 169 4.38 4.88 -8.48
N ARG A 170 3.12 4.56 -8.72
CA ARG A 170 2.00 5.52 -8.88
C ARG A 170 0.74 4.88 -8.35
N VAL A 171 -0.21 5.67 -7.87
CA VAL A 171 -1.51 5.16 -7.38
C VAL A 171 -2.22 4.26 -8.40
N VAL A 172 -2.21 4.65 -9.68
CA VAL A 172 -2.76 3.89 -10.83
C VAL A 172 -2.12 2.50 -11.02
N GLY A 173 -0.94 2.28 -10.44
CA GLY A 173 -0.23 1.00 -10.50
C GLY A 173 -0.41 0.13 -9.25
N ILE A 174 -1.26 0.49 -8.29
CA ILE A 174 -1.60 -0.41 -7.17
C ILE A 174 -2.42 -1.56 -7.79
N PRO A 175 -1.91 -2.80 -7.82
CA PRO A 175 -2.45 -3.86 -8.66
C PRO A 175 -3.87 -4.25 -8.26
N ASN A 176 -4.65 -4.77 -9.20
CA ASN A 176 -5.92 -5.46 -8.91
C ASN A 176 -5.63 -6.85 -8.33
N HIS A 177 -5.13 -6.83 -7.09
CA HIS A 177 -5.17 -7.86 -6.06
C HIS A 177 -4.32 -9.14 -6.22
N HIS A 178 -3.43 -9.35 -5.24
CA HIS A 178 -3.20 -10.66 -4.61
C HIS A 178 -4.08 -10.78 -3.35
N GLN A 179 -5.41 -10.76 -3.54
CA GLN A 179 -6.33 -11.07 -2.44
C GLN A 179 -6.17 -12.54 -2.04
N SER A 180 -6.09 -12.81 -0.74
CA SER A 180 -6.27 -14.18 -0.25
C SER A 180 -7.66 -14.69 -0.66
N PRO A 181 -7.84 -15.95 -1.09
CA PRO A 181 -9.13 -16.46 -1.56
C PRO A 181 -10.12 -16.74 -0.41
N PHE A 182 -10.23 -15.81 0.56
CA PHE A 182 -11.15 -15.86 1.70
C PHE A 182 -12.63 -15.88 1.28
N TYR A 183 -12.91 -15.60 0.00
CA TYR A 183 -14.21 -15.87 -0.61
C TYR A 183 -14.62 -17.36 -0.63
N ARG A 184 -13.68 -18.27 -0.38
CA ARG A 184 -13.92 -19.70 -0.12
C ARG A 184 -13.86 -20.07 1.36
N ALA A 185 -13.56 -19.11 2.23
CA ALA A 185 -13.27 -19.31 3.65
C ALA A 185 -13.95 -18.25 4.55
N LEU A 186 -15.19 -17.86 4.21
CA LEU A 186 -16.14 -17.54 5.28
C LEU A 186 -16.19 -18.78 6.18
N ASP A 187 -15.49 -18.70 7.30
CA ASP A 187 -15.13 -19.85 8.13
C ASP A 187 -16.37 -20.69 8.50
N ASN A 188 -16.27 -22.01 8.40
CA ASN A 188 -17.38 -22.95 8.51
C ASN A 188 -18.14 -22.85 9.86
N GLN A 189 -17.51 -22.25 10.88
CA GLN A 189 -18.07 -22.00 12.20
C GLN A 189 -18.81 -20.65 12.33
N LYS A 190 -18.56 -19.67 11.45
CA LYS A 190 -19.19 -18.33 11.50
C LYS A 190 -20.68 -18.40 11.12
N ARG A 191 -21.55 -17.75 11.90
CA ARG A 191 -23.02 -17.76 11.69
C ARG A 191 -23.41 -17.35 10.27
N GLY A 192 -22.85 -16.25 9.76
CA GLY A 192 -23.08 -15.74 8.40
C GLY A 192 -22.58 -16.63 7.25
N PHE A 193 -21.81 -17.69 7.50
CA PHE A 193 -21.51 -18.68 6.45
C PHE A 193 -22.70 -19.60 6.16
N LYS A 194 -23.60 -19.80 7.13
CA LYS A 194 -24.76 -20.68 6.97
C LYS A 194 -25.94 -19.99 6.27
N ASP A 195 -26.01 -18.66 6.33
CA ASP A 195 -27.02 -17.89 5.60
C ASP A 195 -26.70 -17.81 4.08
N PRO A 196 -27.57 -18.30 3.19
CA PRO A 196 -27.42 -18.07 1.75
C PRO A 196 -27.62 -16.60 1.34
N VAL A 197 -28.44 -15.82 2.05
CA VAL A 197 -28.76 -14.42 1.70
C VAL A 197 -27.55 -13.53 1.94
N TYR A 198 -26.97 -13.55 3.14
CA TYR A 198 -25.73 -12.82 3.46
C TYR A 198 -24.57 -13.23 2.57
N ARG A 199 -24.41 -14.52 2.20
CA ARG A 199 -23.37 -14.94 1.25
C ARG A 199 -23.58 -14.37 -0.16
N ALA A 200 -24.82 -14.36 -0.66
CA ALA A 200 -25.16 -13.72 -1.92
C ALA A 200 -24.94 -12.19 -1.86
N ARG A 201 -25.31 -11.56 -0.74
CA ARG A 201 -25.14 -10.12 -0.50
C ARG A 201 -23.65 -9.73 -0.44
N ARG A 202 -22.82 -10.49 0.28
CA ARG A 202 -21.34 -10.35 0.28
C ARG A 202 -20.76 -10.43 -1.14
N LYS A 203 -21.34 -11.24 -2.04
CA LYS A 203 -20.81 -11.39 -3.41
C LYS A 203 -20.97 -10.11 -4.23
N ILE A 204 -22.04 -9.35 -4.02
CA ILE A 204 -22.23 -8.03 -4.66
C ILE A 204 -21.07 -7.09 -4.28
N PHE A 205 -20.68 -7.05 -3.01
CA PHE A 205 -19.53 -6.25 -2.54
C PHE A 205 -18.18 -6.74 -3.10
N TYR A 206 -17.99 -8.06 -3.22
CA TYR A 206 -16.81 -8.63 -3.90
C TYR A 206 -16.74 -8.20 -5.37
N ASP A 207 -17.86 -8.33 -6.10
CA ASP A 207 -17.92 -7.96 -7.52
C ASP A 207 -17.70 -6.45 -7.73
N ILE A 208 -18.20 -5.60 -6.82
CA ILE A 208 -17.90 -4.15 -6.82
C ILE A 208 -16.40 -3.90 -6.68
N ALA A 209 -15.76 -4.47 -5.65
CA ALA A 209 -14.34 -4.24 -5.38
C ALA A 209 -13.42 -4.80 -6.48
N MET A 210 -13.76 -5.95 -7.08
CA MET A 210 -12.99 -6.55 -8.16
C MET A 210 -13.11 -5.81 -9.49
N ASN A 211 -14.24 -5.16 -9.76
CA ASN A 211 -14.45 -4.37 -10.99
C ASN A 211 -13.94 -2.93 -10.88
N TYR A 212 -13.77 -2.38 -9.66
CA TYR A 212 -13.24 -1.04 -9.44
C TYR A 212 -11.82 -0.86 -9.98
N LYS A 213 -11.58 0.29 -10.64
CA LYS A 213 -10.26 0.73 -11.08
C LYS A 213 -9.95 2.09 -10.48
N PHE A 214 -8.68 2.32 -10.16
CA PHE A 214 -8.26 3.60 -9.59
C PHE A 214 -8.52 4.75 -10.60
N GLY A 215 -9.34 5.72 -10.19
CA GLY A 215 -9.77 6.85 -11.00
C GLY A 215 -11.25 6.82 -11.38
N ASP A 216 -11.90 5.65 -11.28
CA ASP A 216 -13.36 5.54 -11.38
C ASP A 216 -14.04 6.13 -10.13
N ALA A 217 -15.30 6.52 -10.23
CA ALA A 217 -16.10 6.84 -9.05
C ALA A 217 -16.39 5.57 -8.25
N ILE A 218 -16.19 5.61 -6.92
CA ILE A 218 -16.53 4.48 -6.05
C ILE A 218 -18.04 4.19 -6.14
N PRO A 219 -18.48 2.96 -6.47
CA PRO A 219 -19.90 2.63 -6.54
C PRO A 219 -20.60 2.81 -5.20
N LYS A 220 -21.69 3.59 -5.20
CA LYS A 220 -22.62 3.68 -4.06
C LYS A 220 -23.43 2.38 -3.95
N VAL A 221 -23.82 2.01 -2.73
CA VAL A 221 -24.55 0.78 -2.44
C VAL A 221 -25.87 1.09 -1.74
N ASP A 222 -26.96 0.57 -2.30
CA ASP A 222 -28.27 0.56 -1.65
C ASP A 222 -28.28 -0.47 -0.51
N TYR A 223 -27.96 -0.01 0.70
CA TYR A 223 -28.02 -0.81 1.92
C TYR A 223 -29.46 -1.14 2.32
N THR A 224 -29.71 -2.39 2.72
CA THR A 224 -31.04 -2.87 3.12
C THR A 224 -31.48 -2.26 4.45
N LYS A 225 -32.77 -2.42 4.81
CA LYS A 225 -33.29 -1.98 6.11
C LYS A 225 -32.58 -2.69 7.28
N GLU A 226 -32.28 -3.98 7.14
CA GLU A 226 -31.60 -4.78 8.15
C GLU A 226 -30.13 -4.39 8.31
N GLU A 227 -29.43 -4.11 7.20
CA GLU A 227 -28.06 -3.58 7.23
C GLU A 227 -28.04 -2.21 7.94
N LYS A 228 -28.96 -1.30 7.60
CA LYS A 228 -29.08 0.00 8.26
C LYS A 228 -29.44 -0.11 9.75
N GLN A 229 -30.29 -1.06 10.14
CA GLN A 229 -30.62 -1.32 11.55
C GLN A 229 -29.42 -1.89 12.32
N THR A 230 -28.64 -2.77 11.70
CA THR A 230 -27.39 -3.31 12.26
C THR A 230 -26.39 -2.17 12.50
N TRP A 231 -26.21 -1.28 11.52
CA TRP A 231 -25.40 -0.07 11.65
C TRP A 231 -25.90 0.86 12.76
N GLY A 232 -27.19 1.21 12.78
CA GLY A 232 -27.75 2.13 13.79
C GLY A 232 -27.55 1.64 15.23
N THR A 233 -27.70 0.33 15.45
CA THR A 233 -27.44 -0.32 16.74
C THR A 233 -26.00 -0.12 17.22
N ILE A 234 -25.03 -0.17 16.31
CA ILE A 234 -23.59 -0.02 16.61
C ILE A 234 -23.24 1.47 16.75
N PHE A 235 -23.72 2.29 15.82
CA PHE A 235 -23.55 3.74 15.78
C PHE A 235 -24.02 4.39 17.09
N CYS A 236 -25.24 4.09 17.53
CA CYS A 236 -25.81 4.72 18.73
C CYS A 236 -25.09 4.35 20.04
N GLU A 237 -24.50 3.16 20.15
CA GLU A 237 -23.72 2.79 21.33
C GLU A 237 -22.32 3.43 21.33
N LEU A 238 -21.63 3.43 20.19
CA LEU A 238 -20.30 4.04 20.08
C LEU A 238 -20.36 5.58 20.15
N HIS A 239 -21.36 6.21 19.54
CA HIS A 239 -21.55 7.66 19.55
C HIS A 239 -21.74 8.25 20.95
N LYS A 240 -22.29 7.46 21.90
CA LYS A 240 -22.39 7.83 23.33
C LYS A 240 -21.03 7.82 24.04
N LEU A 241 -20.06 7.05 23.53
CA LEU A 241 -18.76 6.81 24.17
C LEU A 241 -17.67 7.76 23.65
N TYR A 242 -17.71 8.14 22.37
CA TYR A 242 -16.68 8.99 21.75
C TYR A 242 -16.33 10.27 22.54
N PRO A 243 -17.30 11.07 23.08
CA PRO A 243 -16.98 12.29 23.81
C PRO A 243 -16.15 12.09 25.10
N THR A 244 -16.02 10.86 25.59
CA THR A 244 -15.28 10.50 26.82
C THR A 244 -14.16 9.48 26.58
N HIS A 245 -14.21 8.71 25.49
CA HIS A 245 -13.26 7.63 25.22
C HIS A 245 -12.33 7.93 24.02
N ALA A 246 -12.82 8.63 22.98
CA ALA A 246 -12.04 8.91 21.78
C ALA A 246 -11.13 10.14 21.97
N CYS A 247 -10.06 10.23 21.18
CA CYS A 247 -9.13 11.35 21.23
C CYS A 247 -9.75 12.68 20.76
N LYS A 248 -9.08 13.78 21.09
CA LYS A 248 -9.44 15.13 20.70
C LYS A 248 -9.66 15.26 19.20
N GLU A 249 -8.70 14.83 18.36
CA GLU A 249 -8.80 14.98 16.91
C GLU A 249 -9.96 14.17 16.32
N TYR A 250 -10.29 13.02 16.92
CA TYR A 250 -11.49 12.26 16.56
C TYR A 250 -12.75 13.09 16.84
N ASN A 251 -12.88 13.62 18.06
CA ASN A 251 -14.05 14.39 18.51
C ASN A 251 -14.18 15.76 17.81
N GLU A 252 -13.08 16.40 17.42
CA GLU A 252 -13.08 17.64 16.62
C GLU A 252 -13.55 17.38 15.17
N LEU A 253 -13.24 16.21 14.59
CA LEU A 253 -13.57 15.88 13.20
C LEU A 253 -14.91 15.17 13.05
N TRP A 254 -15.39 14.45 14.08
CA TRP A 254 -16.64 13.70 14.04
C TRP A 254 -17.87 14.53 13.60
N PRO A 255 -18.10 15.78 14.07
CA PRO A 255 -19.22 16.61 13.62
C PRO A 255 -19.21 16.91 12.11
N ASP A 256 -18.05 17.03 11.47
CA ASP A 256 -17.94 17.20 10.02
C ASP A 256 -18.39 15.94 9.27
N LEU A 257 -18.10 14.73 9.79
CA LEU A 257 -18.53 13.47 9.15
C LEU A 257 -20.05 13.26 9.32
N VAL A 258 -20.62 13.60 10.47
CA VAL A 258 -22.09 13.64 10.69
C VAL A 258 -22.75 14.61 9.70
N LYS A 259 -22.22 15.83 9.57
CA LYS A 259 -22.82 16.90 8.78
C LYS A 259 -22.64 16.74 7.27
N TYR A 260 -21.47 16.29 6.80
CA TYR A 260 -21.12 16.30 5.37
C TYR A 260 -20.94 14.91 4.74
N CYS A 261 -20.72 13.85 5.53
CA CYS A 261 -20.56 12.48 5.03
C CYS A 261 -21.76 11.56 5.32
N GLY A 262 -22.81 12.09 5.97
CA GLY A 262 -24.08 11.39 6.19
C GLY A 262 -24.05 10.34 7.31
N TYR A 263 -23.13 10.47 8.27
CA TYR A 263 -23.06 9.60 9.46
C TYR A 263 -24.26 9.84 10.38
N ARG A 264 -25.23 8.92 10.37
CA ARG A 264 -26.44 8.96 11.19
C ARG A 264 -26.88 7.54 11.55
N GLU A 265 -27.71 7.39 12.58
CA GLU A 265 -28.33 6.12 12.97
C GLU A 265 -29.09 5.43 11.82
N ASP A 266 -29.84 6.19 11.03
CA ASP A 266 -30.70 5.68 9.94
C ASP A 266 -29.95 5.38 8.64
N ASN A 267 -28.66 5.74 8.54
CA ASN A 267 -27.95 5.79 7.27
C ASN A 267 -26.47 5.40 7.37
N ILE A 268 -26.10 4.31 6.70
CA ILE A 268 -24.71 3.93 6.44
C ILE A 268 -24.09 4.92 5.44
N PRO A 269 -22.98 5.60 5.80
CA PRO A 269 -22.21 6.45 4.90
C PRO A 269 -21.72 5.73 3.64
N GLN A 270 -21.63 6.48 2.53
CA GLN A 270 -21.13 5.95 1.26
C GLN A 270 -19.66 6.31 1.07
N LEU A 271 -18.82 5.33 0.70
CA LEU A 271 -17.38 5.55 0.50
C LEU A 271 -17.08 6.63 -0.54
N TYR A 272 -17.94 6.84 -1.54
CA TYR A 272 -17.82 7.92 -2.50
C TYR A 272 -17.85 9.32 -1.84
N ASP A 273 -18.77 9.54 -0.90
CA ASP A 273 -18.93 10.86 -0.27
C ASP A 273 -17.76 11.13 0.72
N ILE A 274 -17.26 10.07 1.37
CA ILE A 274 -16.11 10.13 2.28
C ILE A 274 -14.78 10.28 1.53
N ASP A 275 -14.55 9.56 0.42
CA ASP A 275 -13.38 9.75 -0.44
C ASP A 275 -13.23 11.23 -0.82
N ASN A 276 -14.33 11.83 -1.29
CA ASN A 276 -14.37 13.24 -1.64
C ASN A 276 -14.11 14.17 -0.43
N TYR A 277 -14.47 13.79 0.79
CA TYR A 277 -14.18 14.54 2.02
C TYR A 277 -12.71 14.42 2.45
N LEU A 278 -12.18 13.18 2.59
CA LEU A 278 -10.79 12.91 2.93
C LEU A 278 -9.82 13.55 1.95
N LYS A 279 -10.14 13.49 0.66
CA LYS A 279 -9.35 14.07 -0.44
C LYS A 279 -9.26 15.59 -0.37
N ARG A 280 -10.23 16.26 0.27
CA ARG A 280 -10.18 17.70 0.58
C ARG A 280 -9.47 18.02 1.90
N LYS A 281 -9.63 17.20 2.94
CA LYS A 281 -9.05 17.46 4.28
C LYS A 281 -7.55 17.11 4.35
N THR A 282 -7.15 15.97 3.80
CA THR A 282 -5.77 15.43 3.93
C THR A 282 -5.21 14.87 2.61
N GLY A 283 -6.02 14.79 1.55
CA GLY A 283 -5.61 14.13 0.30
C GLY A 283 -5.62 12.60 0.38
N PHE A 284 -6.16 12.01 1.46
CA PHE A 284 -6.48 10.58 1.48
C PHE A 284 -7.61 10.25 0.51
N THR A 285 -7.54 9.04 -0.03
CA THR A 285 -8.54 8.47 -0.95
C THR A 285 -8.84 7.03 -0.57
N LEU A 286 -10.05 6.58 -0.91
CA LEU A 286 -10.52 5.24 -0.59
C LEU A 286 -10.46 4.33 -1.81
N ARG A 287 -10.19 3.04 -1.56
CA ARG A 287 -10.30 1.98 -2.55
C ARG A 287 -11.16 0.84 -2.00
N PRO A 288 -12.32 0.54 -2.62
CA PRO A 288 -13.08 -0.65 -2.32
C PRO A 288 -12.21 -1.91 -2.35
N VAL A 289 -12.32 -2.73 -1.30
CA VAL A 289 -11.67 -4.03 -1.20
C VAL A 289 -12.67 -5.09 -0.74
N ALA A 290 -12.53 -6.32 -1.22
CA ALA A 290 -13.47 -7.40 -0.92
C ALA A 290 -13.20 -8.12 0.42
N GLY A 291 -12.08 -7.81 1.07
CA GLY A 291 -11.55 -8.45 2.26
C GLY A 291 -10.02 -8.25 2.34
N TYR A 292 -9.34 -9.03 3.18
CA TYR A 292 -7.92 -8.86 3.46
C TYR A 292 -7.00 -8.90 2.23
N LEU A 293 -6.00 -8.00 2.25
CA LEU A 293 -4.83 -8.00 1.37
C LEU A 293 -3.62 -8.57 2.11
N SER A 294 -2.50 -8.78 1.39
CA SER A 294 -1.21 -8.95 2.06
C SER A 294 -0.83 -7.67 2.81
N PRO A 295 -0.09 -7.75 3.94
CA PRO A 295 0.44 -6.55 4.61
C PRO A 295 1.26 -5.68 3.65
N ARG A 296 1.96 -6.31 2.69
CA ARG A 296 2.75 -5.62 1.66
C ARG A 296 1.90 -4.75 0.75
N ASP A 297 0.78 -5.27 0.24
CA ASP A 297 -0.11 -4.52 -0.65
C ASP A 297 -0.93 -3.46 0.09
N PHE A 298 -1.35 -3.78 1.33
CA PHE A 298 -2.13 -2.87 2.17
C PHE A 298 -1.31 -1.65 2.59
N LEU A 299 -0.15 -1.86 3.24
CA LEU A 299 0.73 -0.78 3.70
C LEU A 299 1.31 0.01 2.51
N ALA A 300 1.62 -0.64 1.38
CA ALA A 300 2.03 0.09 0.18
C ALA A 300 0.94 1.05 -0.34
N GLY A 301 -0.35 0.77 -0.10
CA GLY A 301 -1.45 1.71 -0.38
C GLY A 301 -1.36 3.00 0.42
N LEU A 302 -1.09 2.90 1.73
CA LEU A 302 -0.97 4.05 2.64
C LEU A 302 0.12 5.03 2.18
N ALA A 303 1.20 4.51 1.56
CA ALA A 303 2.28 5.33 0.99
C ALA A 303 1.80 6.35 -0.05
N PHE A 304 0.71 6.02 -0.77
CA PHE A 304 0.07 6.89 -1.76
C PHE A 304 -1.10 7.72 -1.21
N ARG A 305 -1.38 7.64 0.10
CA ARG A 305 -2.63 8.07 0.75
C ARG A 305 -3.87 7.34 0.20
N VAL A 306 -3.74 6.04 -0.06
CA VAL A 306 -4.88 5.16 -0.38
C VAL A 306 -5.15 4.23 0.78
N PHE A 307 -6.33 4.32 1.36
CA PHE A 307 -6.83 3.34 2.32
C PHE A 307 -7.72 2.31 1.61
N HIS A 308 -7.48 1.02 1.89
CA HIS A 308 -8.26 -0.07 1.31
C HIS A 308 -9.42 -0.42 2.24
N CYS A 309 -10.63 -0.11 1.81
CA CYS A 309 -11.84 -0.07 2.64
C CYS A 309 -12.87 -1.07 2.15
N THR A 310 -13.41 -1.88 3.05
CA THR A 310 -14.55 -2.76 2.78
C THR A 310 -15.87 -1.98 2.66
N GLN A 311 -16.87 -2.57 2.02
CA GLN A 311 -18.21 -1.99 1.87
C GLN A 311 -19.33 -2.85 2.47
N TYR A 312 -19.08 -4.12 2.80
CA TYR A 312 -20.06 -4.98 3.46
C TYR A 312 -20.18 -4.63 4.94
N ILE A 313 -21.37 -4.85 5.52
CA ILE A 313 -21.58 -4.81 6.97
C ILE A 313 -21.50 -6.24 7.56
N ARG A 314 -21.21 -6.34 8.86
CA ARG A 314 -21.31 -7.58 9.65
C ARG A 314 -22.73 -8.16 9.69
N HIS A 315 -22.84 -9.42 10.10
CA HIS A 315 -24.10 -10.16 10.13
C HIS A 315 -25.00 -9.71 11.30
N SER A 316 -26.28 -9.44 11.02
CA SER A 316 -27.26 -8.87 11.97
C SER A 316 -27.45 -9.67 13.27
N SER A 317 -27.20 -10.98 13.25
CA SER A 317 -27.29 -11.86 14.44
C SER A 317 -26.26 -11.57 15.53
N ASP A 318 -25.26 -10.72 15.27
CA ASP A 318 -24.22 -10.35 16.23
C ASP A 318 -23.66 -8.95 15.89
N PRO A 319 -24.39 -7.85 16.19
CA PRO A 319 -23.95 -6.50 15.82
C PRO A 319 -22.69 -6.06 16.57
N PHE A 320 -22.42 -6.63 17.75
CA PHE A 320 -21.35 -6.18 18.63
C PHE A 320 -20.02 -6.94 18.46
N TYR A 321 -19.99 -8.00 17.64
CA TYR A 321 -18.78 -8.75 17.34
C TYR A 321 -18.62 -9.05 15.84
N THR A 322 -17.43 -8.77 15.31
CA THR A 322 -16.99 -9.28 14.01
C THR A 322 -15.48 -9.55 14.05
N PRO A 323 -14.98 -10.70 13.56
CA PRO A 323 -13.57 -10.94 13.34
C PRO A 323 -13.08 -10.43 11.98
N GLU A 324 -13.97 -9.89 11.14
CA GLU A 324 -13.67 -9.29 9.85
C GLU A 324 -13.88 -7.77 9.93
N PRO A 325 -12.95 -6.92 9.41
CA PRO A 325 -13.23 -5.51 9.24
C PRO A 325 -14.43 -5.39 8.29
N ASP A 326 -15.50 -4.79 8.79
CA ASP A 326 -16.72 -4.48 8.04
C ASP A 326 -16.89 -2.96 7.98
N CYS A 327 -17.82 -2.45 7.19
CA CYS A 327 -18.00 -1.01 7.04
C CYS A 327 -18.25 -0.28 8.38
N CYS A 328 -18.76 -0.93 9.43
CA CYS A 328 -18.81 -0.33 10.76
C CYS A 328 -17.41 -0.03 11.30
N HIS A 329 -16.48 -0.99 11.21
CA HIS A 329 -15.08 -0.79 11.57
C HIS A 329 -14.41 0.30 10.72
N GLU A 330 -14.52 0.19 9.39
CA GLU A 330 -13.89 1.14 8.46
C GLU A 330 -14.35 2.58 8.74
N LEU A 331 -15.67 2.77 8.78
CA LEU A 331 -16.30 4.08 8.78
C LEU A 331 -16.18 4.76 10.14
N LEU A 332 -16.39 4.01 11.23
CA LEU A 332 -16.42 4.54 12.59
C LEU A 332 -15.03 4.60 13.22
N GLY A 333 -14.15 3.66 12.91
CA GLY A 333 -12.78 3.65 13.41
C GLY A 333 -11.86 4.60 12.65
N HIS A 334 -11.63 4.33 11.36
CA HIS A 334 -10.54 4.98 10.61
C HIS A 334 -10.87 6.38 10.05
N MET A 335 -12.08 6.57 9.48
CA MET A 335 -12.33 7.74 8.63
C MET A 335 -12.17 9.11 9.32
N PRO A 336 -12.56 9.31 10.60
CA PRO A 336 -12.32 10.57 11.30
C PRO A 336 -10.83 10.91 11.38
N LEU A 337 -9.97 9.93 11.67
CA LEU A 337 -8.53 10.17 11.83
C LEU A 337 -7.78 10.27 10.49
N PHE A 338 -8.24 9.63 9.41
CA PHE A 338 -7.73 9.95 8.08
C PHE A 338 -8.09 11.37 7.61
N ALA A 339 -9.04 12.06 8.25
CA ALA A 339 -9.29 13.49 8.05
C ALA A 339 -8.39 14.40 8.93
N CYS A 340 -7.59 13.84 9.84
CA CYS A 340 -6.61 14.56 10.65
C CYS A 340 -5.25 14.67 9.92
N PRO A 341 -4.68 15.88 9.72
CA PRO A 341 -3.44 16.05 8.94
C PRO A 341 -2.19 15.39 9.53
N SER A 342 -2.04 15.31 10.86
CA SER A 342 -0.89 14.68 11.52
C SER A 342 -1.00 13.15 11.47
N PHE A 343 -2.16 12.59 11.78
CA PHE A 343 -2.43 11.15 11.65
C PHE A 343 -2.31 10.65 10.21
N ALA A 344 -2.78 11.44 9.24
CA ALA A 344 -2.62 11.13 7.82
C ALA A 344 -1.14 11.15 7.37
N GLN A 345 -0.28 12.00 7.95
CA GLN A 345 1.16 11.92 7.74
C GLN A 345 1.75 10.65 8.35
N PHE A 346 1.45 10.38 9.63
CA PHE A 346 1.92 9.18 10.34
C PHE A 346 1.59 7.89 9.58
N SER A 347 0.33 7.71 9.19
CA SER A 347 -0.13 6.56 8.40
C SER A 347 0.57 6.47 7.04
N GLN A 348 0.81 7.60 6.36
CA GLN A 348 1.57 7.61 5.11
C GLN A 348 3.04 7.21 5.32
N GLU A 349 3.65 7.57 6.44
CA GLU A 349 5.04 7.22 6.74
C GLU A 349 5.22 5.73 7.03
N ILE A 350 4.26 5.07 7.71
CA ILE A 350 4.23 3.58 7.79
C ILE A 350 4.17 2.99 6.37
N GLY A 351 3.33 3.57 5.51
CA GLY A 351 3.25 3.14 4.12
C GLY A 351 4.57 3.31 3.36
N LEU A 352 5.21 4.47 3.47
CA LEU A 352 6.50 4.76 2.84
C LEU A 352 7.64 3.90 3.41
N ALA A 353 7.57 3.48 4.67
CA ALA A 353 8.47 2.50 5.25
C ALA A 353 8.38 1.14 4.53
N SER A 354 7.15 0.64 4.28
CA SER A 354 6.95 -0.68 3.67
C SER A 354 7.45 -0.81 2.22
N LEU A 355 7.65 0.31 1.50
CA LEU A 355 8.12 0.33 0.12
C LEU A 355 9.59 -0.13 -0.01
N GLY A 356 9.77 -1.39 -0.40
CA GLY A 356 11.08 -2.03 -0.53
C GLY A 356 11.65 -2.60 0.78
N ALA A 357 10.84 -2.71 1.83
CA ALA A 357 11.20 -3.43 3.06
C ALA A 357 11.24 -4.95 2.81
N ILE A 358 12.18 -5.67 3.44
CA ILE A 358 12.19 -7.14 3.46
C ILE A 358 11.02 -7.67 4.31
N ASP A 359 10.67 -8.95 4.17
CA ASP A 359 9.46 -9.50 4.81
C ASP A 359 9.55 -9.46 6.35
N GLU A 360 10.72 -9.68 6.95
CA GLU A 360 10.95 -9.60 8.40
C GLU A 360 10.90 -8.16 8.97
N GLU A 361 11.02 -7.15 8.10
CA GLU A 361 10.85 -5.73 8.45
C GLU A 361 9.41 -5.26 8.18
N LEU A 362 8.77 -5.84 7.15
CA LEU A 362 7.36 -5.63 6.85
C LEU A 362 6.45 -6.19 7.95
N ASP A 363 6.75 -7.38 8.49
CA ASP A 363 6.01 -7.96 9.63
C ASP A 363 6.06 -7.03 10.85
N LYS A 364 7.23 -6.43 11.13
CA LYS A 364 7.38 -5.42 12.20
C LYS A 364 6.55 -4.16 11.92
N LEU A 365 6.53 -3.68 10.68
CA LEU A 365 5.68 -2.55 10.28
C LEU A 365 4.18 -2.88 10.39
N ALA A 366 3.78 -4.13 10.14
CA ALA A 366 2.41 -4.58 10.35
C ALA A 366 2.05 -4.62 11.85
N THR A 367 2.95 -5.09 12.71
CA THR A 367 2.79 -5.04 14.18
C THR A 367 2.73 -3.59 14.69
N LEU A 368 3.54 -2.67 14.15
CA LEU A 368 3.46 -1.25 14.48
C LEU A 368 2.14 -0.63 14.03
N TYR A 369 1.70 -0.92 12.80
CA TYR A 369 0.40 -0.49 12.29
C TYR A 369 -0.74 -0.98 13.21
N PHE A 370 -0.71 -2.24 13.62
CA PHE A 370 -1.70 -2.83 14.52
C PHE A 370 -1.71 -2.15 15.90
N PHE A 371 -0.58 -2.04 16.58
CA PHE A 371 -0.50 -1.40 17.90
C PHE A 371 -0.53 0.14 17.88
N THR A 372 -0.76 0.77 16.73
CA THR A 372 -1.01 2.22 16.63
C THR A 372 -2.33 2.50 15.91
N VAL A 373 -2.42 2.30 14.60
CA VAL A 373 -3.61 2.62 13.79
C VAL A 373 -4.84 1.78 14.19
N GLU A 374 -4.67 0.54 14.65
CA GLU A 374 -5.79 -0.31 15.08
C GLU A 374 -6.08 -0.26 16.59
N PHE A 375 -5.05 -0.30 17.44
CA PHE A 375 -5.20 -0.43 18.91
C PHE A 375 -4.42 0.62 19.71
N GLY A 376 -4.03 1.73 19.07
CA GLY A 376 -3.29 2.82 19.71
C GLY A 376 -4.12 3.71 20.63
N MET A 377 -3.44 4.25 21.64
CA MET A 377 -3.96 5.17 22.64
C MET A 377 -3.10 6.44 22.68
N CYS A 378 -3.63 7.50 23.27
CA CYS A 378 -2.91 8.75 23.48
C CYS A 378 -3.17 9.30 24.88
N LYS A 379 -2.41 10.34 25.27
CA LYS A 379 -2.64 11.08 26.50
C LYS A 379 -3.06 12.51 26.23
N GLU A 380 -4.12 12.93 26.90
CA GLU A 380 -4.67 14.28 26.83
C GLU A 380 -4.81 14.81 28.25
N ASN A 381 -4.07 15.87 28.58
CA ASN A 381 -4.06 16.49 29.92
C ASN A 381 -3.75 15.49 31.07
N GLY A 382 -3.06 14.38 30.76
CA GLY A 382 -2.74 13.30 31.69
C GLY A 382 -3.72 12.11 31.68
N GLU A 383 -4.92 12.27 31.11
CA GLU A 383 -5.88 11.17 30.95
C GLU A 383 -5.59 10.35 29.68
N LEU A 384 -5.94 9.06 29.70
CA LEU A 384 -5.88 8.22 28.50
C LEU A 384 -7.10 8.45 27.60
N ARG A 385 -6.85 8.47 26.29
CA ARG A 385 -7.85 8.50 25.21
C ARG A 385 -7.47 7.54 24.10
N VAL A 386 -8.43 7.18 23.26
CA VAL A 386 -8.27 6.15 22.23
C VAL A 386 -8.29 6.76 20.83
N TYR A 387 -7.36 6.32 19.98
CA TYR A 387 -7.35 6.63 18.56
C TYR A 387 -7.32 5.38 17.65
N GLY A 388 -7.06 4.19 18.19
CA GLY A 388 -7.05 2.95 17.42
C GLY A 388 -8.44 2.61 16.83
N ALA A 389 -8.50 2.34 15.54
CA ALA A 389 -9.75 2.08 14.81
C ALA A 389 -10.49 0.81 15.26
N GLY A 390 -9.76 -0.26 15.61
CA GLY A 390 -10.30 -1.47 16.21
C GLY A 390 -10.99 -1.20 17.54
N LEU A 391 -10.40 -0.35 18.38
CA LEU A 391 -11.02 0.11 19.63
C LEU A 391 -12.25 1.00 19.37
N LEU A 392 -12.11 2.03 18.52
CA LEU A 392 -13.19 2.98 18.18
C LEU A 392 -14.40 2.35 17.47
N SER A 393 -14.31 1.08 17.06
CA SER A 393 -15.39 0.29 16.45
C SER A 393 -15.84 -0.92 17.27
N SER A 394 -15.27 -1.13 18.47
CA SER A 394 -15.54 -2.25 19.36
C SER A 394 -16.01 -1.76 20.74
N ILE A 395 -17.33 -1.76 20.97
CA ILE A 395 -17.95 -1.24 22.21
C ILE A 395 -17.39 -1.91 23.47
N GLY A 396 -17.10 -3.22 23.38
CA GLY A 396 -16.52 -3.99 24.48
C GLY A 396 -15.05 -3.66 24.73
N GLU A 397 -14.24 -3.60 23.66
CA GLU A 397 -12.80 -3.38 23.79
C GLU A 397 -12.47 -1.91 24.12
N LEU A 398 -13.25 -0.95 23.60
CA LEU A 398 -13.16 0.47 23.95
C LEU A 398 -13.34 0.72 25.45
N LYS A 399 -14.33 0.05 26.06
CA LYS A 399 -14.59 0.10 27.51
C LYS A 399 -13.53 -0.67 28.31
N HIS A 400 -12.99 -1.75 27.75
CA HIS A 400 -11.93 -2.53 28.40
C HIS A 400 -10.58 -1.80 28.41
N ALA A 401 -10.13 -1.25 27.28
CA ALA A 401 -8.82 -0.59 27.13
C ALA A 401 -8.65 0.65 28.04
N LEU A 402 -9.76 1.30 28.41
CA LEU A 402 -9.79 2.42 29.37
C LEU A 402 -10.18 1.99 30.80
N SER A 403 -10.33 0.69 31.07
CA SER A 403 -10.58 0.16 32.42
C SER A 403 -9.28 -0.05 33.21
N SER A 404 -9.39 -0.08 34.55
CA SER A 404 -8.29 -0.41 35.48
C SER A 404 -7.65 -1.80 35.26
N ASN A 405 -8.27 -2.64 34.43
CA ASN A 405 -7.85 -4.02 34.17
C ASN A 405 -7.03 -4.16 32.88
N ALA A 406 -6.88 -3.10 32.08
CA ALA A 406 -6.07 -3.10 30.87
C ALA A 406 -4.60 -2.76 31.17
N LYS A 407 -3.67 -3.48 30.55
CA LYS A 407 -2.24 -3.16 30.58
C LYS A 407 -1.95 -2.12 29.50
N VAL A 408 -1.61 -0.90 29.90
CA VAL A 408 -1.40 0.24 28.99
C VAL A 408 0.00 0.82 29.21
N GLU A 409 0.87 0.72 28.21
CA GLU A 409 2.31 1.06 28.31
C GLU A 409 2.72 2.16 27.33
N PRO A 410 3.82 2.90 27.57
CA PRO A 410 4.30 3.89 26.61
C PRO A 410 4.72 3.22 25.30
N LEU A 411 4.49 3.89 24.16
CA LEU A 411 4.88 3.41 22.83
C LEU A 411 6.42 3.36 22.71
N VAL A 412 6.98 2.16 22.83
CA VAL A 412 8.41 1.85 22.64
C VAL A 412 8.51 0.84 21.50
N ILE A 413 9.00 1.30 20.34
CA ILE A 413 8.93 0.57 19.07
C ILE A 413 9.59 -0.81 19.16
N GLU A 414 10.75 -0.88 19.79
CA GLU A 414 11.58 -2.08 19.96
C GLU A 414 10.87 -3.17 20.77
N THR A 415 9.98 -2.78 21.69
CA THR A 415 9.11 -3.67 22.45
C THR A 415 7.88 -4.05 21.65
N VAL A 416 7.19 -3.05 21.07
CA VAL A 416 5.92 -3.23 20.33
C VAL A 416 6.05 -4.25 19.21
N VAL A 417 7.13 -4.19 18.41
CA VAL A 417 7.36 -5.10 17.26
C VAL A 417 7.54 -6.57 17.65
N GLN A 418 7.66 -6.90 18.93
CA GLN A 418 7.81 -8.26 19.45
C GLN A 418 6.50 -8.82 20.04
N ILE A 419 5.44 -8.00 20.18
CA ILE A 419 4.17 -8.41 20.77
C ILE A 419 3.29 -9.13 19.73
N PRO A 420 2.70 -10.30 20.05
CA PRO A 420 1.74 -10.96 19.18
C PRO A 420 0.42 -10.17 19.09
N CYS A 421 -0.03 -9.89 17.87
CA CYS A 421 -1.32 -9.26 17.59
C CYS A 421 -2.46 -10.27 17.79
N LEU A 422 -3.51 -9.94 18.57
CA LEU A 422 -4.64 -10.83 18.83
C LEU A 422 -5.86 -10.41 18.00
N VAL A 423 -6.32 -11.28 17.10
CA VAL A 423 -7.37 -10.95 16.11
C VAL A 423 -8.74 -11.57 16.40
N THR A 424 -8.88 -12.29 17.52
CA THR A 424 -10.14 -12.96 17.93
C THR A 424 -10.56 -12.67 19.38
N THR A 425 -9.69 -12.02 20.16
CA THR A 425 -9.86 -11.65 21.56
C THR A 425 -9.35 -10.23 21.76
N PHE A 426 -9.72 -9.59 22.87
CA PHE A 426 -9.13 -8.30 23.26
C PHE A 426 -7.60 -8.40 23.40
N GLN A 427 -6.89 -7.28 23.22
CA GLN A 427 -5.43 -7.26 23.35
C GLN A 427 -4.99 -7.44 24.80
N ASN A 428 -3.92 -8.22 25.01
CA ASN A 428 -3.28 -8.38 26.31
C ASN A 428 -2.62 -7.08 26.81
N GLN A 429 -2.30 -6.15 25.92
CA GLN A 429 -1.78 -4.82 26.23
C GLN A 429 -1.99 -3.83 25.08
N TYR A 430 -2.03 -2.55 25.44
CA TYR A 430 -2.20 -1.40 24.54
C TYR A 430 -1.05 -0.42 24.73
N PHE A 431 -0.81 0.44 23.73
CA PHE A 431 0.31 1.38 23.74
C PHE A 431 -0.15 2.83 23.58
N TRP A 432 0.43 3.75 24.37
CA TRP A 432 0.11 5.17 24.32
C TRP A 432 1.26 6.07 23.88
N THR A 433 0.94 7.17 23.22
CA THR A 433 1.88 8.21 22.77
C THR A 433 1.32 9.59 23.17
N ASP A 434 2.15 10.61 23.43
CA ASP A 434 1.64 11.94 23.78
C ASP A 434 1.11 12.70 22.55
N THR A 435 1.70 12.49 21.37
CA THR A 435 1.23 13.10 20.10
C THR A 435 1.48 12.19 18.89
N PHE A 436 0.71 12.39 17.81
CA PHE A 436 0.99 11.72 16.52
C PHE A 436 2.36 12.09 15.93
N ASP A 437 2.90 13.28 16.26
CA ASP A 437 4.24 13.68 15.83
C ASP A 437 5.34 12.95 16.62
N GLU A 438 5.14 12.68 17.91
CA GLU A 438 6.03 11.81 18.70
C GLU A 438 6.08 10.38 18.12
N ALA A 439 4.91 9.79 17.81
CA ALA A 439 4.84 8.48 17.17
C ALA A 439 5.49 8.46 15.78
N LYS A 440 5.39 9.57 15.03
CA LYS A 440 6.02 9.76 13.72
C LYS A 440 7.55 9.84 13.83
N GLU A 441 8.12 10.57 14.79
CA GLU A 441 9.57 10.58 14.99
C GLU A 441 10.10 9.23 15.48
N LYS A 442 9.40 8.55 16.40
CA LYS A 442 9.74 7.17 16.79
C LYS A 442 9.76 6.21 15.60
N LEU A 443 8.75 6.30 14.72
CA LEU A 443 8.71 5.54 13.47
C LEU A 443 9.89 5.89 12.56
N ARG A 444 10.24 7.17 12.39
CA ARG A 444 11.39 7.62 11.58
C ARG A 444 12.70 7.05 12.11
N SER A 445 12.93 7.07 13.41
CA SER A 445 14.10 6.43 14.03
C SER A 445 14.16 4.92 13.77
N PHE A 446 13.03 4.21 13.90
CA PHE A 446 12.97 2.79 13.54
C PHE A 446 13.28 2.55 12.05
N VAL A 447 12.71 3.35 11.15
CA VAL A 447 12.91 3.24 9.70
C VAL A 447 14.35 3.53 9.27
N GLN A 448 15.13 4.28 10.06
CA GLN A 448 16.57 4.44 9.84
C GLN A 448 17.37 3.15 10.10
N THR A 449 16.84 2.20 10.87
CA THR A 449 17.47 0.90 11.14
C THR A 449 17.20 -0.16 10.07
N MET A 450 16.26 0.10 9.16
CA MET A 450 15.81 -0.86 8.13
C MET A 450 16.78 -1.01 6.95
N HIS A 451 16.87 -2.22 6.39
CA HIS A 451 17.85 -2.60 5.35
C HIS A 451 17.43 -2.18 3.93
N ARG A 452 17.13 -0.88 3.72
CA ARG A 452 16.68 -0.36 2.44
C ARG A 452 17.80 0.35 1.66
N PRO A 453 18.20 -0.12 0.45
CA PRO A 453 19.33 0.43 -0.31
C PRO A 453 19.03 1.76 -1.04
N PHE A 454 18.01 2.51 -0.60
CA PHE A 454 17.59 3.79 -1.14
C PHE A 454 16.64 4.51 -0.17
N GLY A 455 16.58 5.84 -0.26
CA GLY A 455 15.47 6.62 0.29
C GLY A 455 14.24 6.58 -0.63
N VAL A 456 13.07 6.91 -0.08
CA VAL A 456 11.82 7.11 -0.84
C VAL A 456 11.16 8.42 -0.45
N ARG A 457 10.49 9.06 -1.41
CA ARG A 457 9.69 10.29 -1.23
C ARG A 457 8.37 10.14 -1.97
N TYR A 458 7.25 10.52 -1.35
CA TYR A 458 6.00 10.73 -2.09
C TYR A 458 6.00 12.13 -2.73
N ASN A 459 5.79 12.20 -4.04
CA ASN A 459 5.54 13.46 -4.75
C ASN A 459 4.01 13.61 -4.94
N PRO A 460 3.34 14.55 -4.23
CA PRO A 460 1.88 14.69 -4.30
C PRO A 460 1.40 15.21 -5.66
N TYR A 461 2.14 16.12 -6.29
CA TYR A 461 1.77 16.71 -7.58
C TYR A 461 1.71 15.68 -8.72
N THR A 462 2.57 14.65 -8.67
CA THR A 462 2.57 13.55 -9.64
C THR A 462 2.03 12.24 -9.09
N GLN A 463 1.50 12.26 -7.87
CA GLN A 463 0.94 11.13 -7.10
C GLN A 463 1.80 9.85 -7.23
N SER A 464 3.10 10.01 -6.99
CA SER A 464 4.11 9.00 -7.32
C SER A 464 5.27 8.93 -6.35
N VAL A 465 5.82 7.74 -6.17
CA VAL A 465 7.01 7.54 -5.31
C VAL A 465 8.28 7.76 -6.11
N GLU A 466 9.09 8.70 -5.63
CA GLU A 466 10.43 9.01 -6.12
C GLU A 466 11.46 8.24 -5.27
N ILE A 467 12.36 7.52 -5.94
CA ILE A 467 13.44 6.79 -5.26
C ILE A 467 14.67 7.70 -5.19
N LEU A 468 15.21 7.90 -3.99
CA LEU A 468 16.40 8.70 -3.71
C LEU A 468 17.60 7.74 -3.58
N SER A 469 18.34 7.56 -4.68
CA SER A 469 19.42 6.56 -4.79
C SER A 469 20.76 7.13 -5.26
N ASP A 470 20.84 8.43 -5.53
CA ASP A 470 21.99 9.07 -6.17
C ASP A 470 22.00 10.59 -5.92
N ALA A 471 23.17 11.20 -6.09
CA ALA A 471 23.38 12.63 -5.85
C ALA A 471 22.64 13.55 -6.85
N GLU A 472 22.29 13.07 -8.06
CA GLU A 472 21.51 13.87 -9.02
C GLU A 472 20.07 14.04 -8.53
N ARG A 473 19.46 12.98 -7.98
CA ARG A 473 18.11 13.06 -7.37
C ARG A 473 18.10 13.78 -6.03
N LEU A 474 19.10 13.57 -5.17
CA LEU A 474 19.22 14.32 -3.91
C LEU A 474 19.40 15.82 -4.17
N GLY A 475 20.26 16.20 -5.12
CA GLY A 475 20.43 17.60 -5.54
C GLY A 475 19.16 18.20 -6.16
N ALA A 476 18.36 17.41 -6.88
CA ALA A 476 17.05 17.85 -7.37
C ALA A 476 16.07 18.15 -6.23
N LEU A 477 15.99 17.27 -5.22
CA LEU A 477 15.17 17.46 -4.02
C LEU A 477 15.61 18.67 -3.20
N VAL A 478 16.90 18.83 -2.93
CA VAL A 478 17.45 19.99 -2.19
C VAL A 478 17.15 21.30 -2.93
N SER A 479 17.17 21.30 -4.26
CA SER A 479 16.81 22.48 -5.07
C SER A 479 15.31 22.82 -5.00
N GLU A 480 14.45 21.81 -4.78
CA GLU A 480 13.00 21.97 -4.54
C GLU A 480 12.74 22.52 -3.13
N LEU A 481 13.30 21.88 -2.10
CA LEU A 481 13.19 22.31 -0.69
C LEU A 481 13.72 23.73 -0.46
N ARG A 482 14.75 24.16 -1.20
CA ARG A 482 15.23 25.55 -1.18
C ARG A 482 14.18 26.55 -1.68
N GLY A 483 13.24 26.12 -2.52
CA GLY A 483 12.07 26.91 -2.89
C GLY A 483 11.14 27.14 -1.71
N ASP A 484 10.82 26.07 -0.97
CA ASP A 484 9.97 26.12 0.22
C ASP A 484 10.63 26.95 1.35
N LEU A 485 11.94 26.78 1.58
CA LEU A 485 12.72 27.60 2.52
C LEU A 485 12.73 29.10 2.13
N CYS A 486 12.75 29.42 0.83
CA CYS A 486 12.58 30.80 0.37
C CYS A 486 11.17 31.34 0.66
N ILE A 487 10.12 30.51 0.61
CA ILE A 487 8.75 30.91 1.01
C ILE A 487 8.72 31.21 2.52
N VAL A 488 9.25 30.32 3.36
CA VAL A 488 9.34 30.50 4.81
C VAL A 488 10.10 31.78 5.16
N ARG A 489 11.31 31.98 4.59
CA ARG A 489 12.11 33.20 4.80
C ARG A 489 11.35 34.47 4.37
N ASN A 490 10.69 34.45 3.21
CA ASN A 490 9.93 35.59 2.71
C ASN A 490 8.63 35.86 3.52
N ALA A 491 8.15 34.89 4.29
CA ALA A 491 7.05 35.06 5.24
C ALA A 491 7.56 35.64 6.57
N LEU A 492 8.64 35.09 7.14
CA LEU A 492 9.30 35.63 8.34
C LEU A 492 9.66 37.12 8.17
N GLN A 493 10.25 37.50 7.03
CA GLN A 493 10.57 38.89 6.69
C GLN A 493 9.37 39.85 6.62
N LYS A 494 8.13 39.34 6.56
CA LYS A 494 6.89 40.15 6.60
C LYS A 494 6.23 40.17 7.97
N ILE A 495 6.34 39.08 8.72
CA ILE A 495 5.74 38.94 10.06
C ILE A 495 6.59 39.68 11.10
N GLN A 496 7.92 39.59 11.00
CA GLN A 496 8.92 40.27 11.85
C GLN A 496 8.86 41.82 11.79
N LEU A 497 7.96 42.40 10.98
CA LEU A 497 7.68 43.85 10.95
C LEU A 497 6.46 44.25 11.78
N ASN A 498 5.63 43.29 12.22
CA ASN A 498 4.29 43.52 12.77
C ASN A 498 3.97 42.67 14.03
N ASP A 499 4.84 41.75 14.42
CA ASP A 499 4.56 40.71 15.42
C ASP A 499 5.79 40.48 16.31
N GLU A 500 5.65 40.76 17.61
CA GLU A 500 6.73 40.64 18.61
C GLU A 500 6.80 39.25 19.26
N ASP A 501 5.73 38.43 19.15
CA ASP A 501 5.64 37.08 19.73
C ASP A 501 6.27 35.99 18.81
N LEU A 502 6.93 36.40 17.72
CA LEU A 502 7.49 35.49 16.71
C LEU A 502 8.78 34.79 17.18
N ASP A 503 8.65 33.55 17.68
CA ASP A 503 9.74 32.67 18.08
C ASP A 503 10.62 32.18 16.89
N ILE A 504 11.52 33.05 16.44
CA ILE A 504 12.48 32.79 15.35
C ILE A 504 13.53 31.74 15.76
N GLU A 505 13.87 31.62 17.04
CA GLU A 505 14.90 30.69 17.51
C GLU A 505 14.43 29.24 17.37
N ASN A 506 13.23 28.91 17.83
CA ASN A 506 12.61 27.60 17.68
C ASN A 506 12.39 27.23 16.21
N ILE A 507 11.91 28.16 15.38
CA ILE A 507 11.79 27.94 13.92
C ILE A 507 13.17 27.61 13.31
N THR A 508 14.23 28.27 13.76
CA THR A 508 15.61 28.01 13.30
C THR A 508 16.14 26.66 13.82
N LEU A 509 15.81 26.27 15.06
CA LEU A 509 16.15 24.97 15.65
C LEU A 509 15.44 23.81 14.94
N GLN A 510 14.16 23.96 14.58
CA GLN A 510 13.42 22.98 13.78
C GLN A 510 14.05 22.79 12.39
N LEU A 511 14.44 23.88 11.72
CA LEU A 511 15.07 23.83 10.40
C LEU A 511 16.50 23.24 10.43
N THR A 512 17.26 23.46 11.52
CA THR A 512 18.66 23.01 11.61
C THR A 512 18.82 21.61 12.21
N SER A 513 17.95 21.19 13.13
CA SER A 513 17.96 19.83 13.68
C SER A 513 17.73 18.76 12.60
N ALA A 514 16.74 18.98 11.74
CA ALA A 514 16.41 18.10 10.61
C ALA A 514 17.50 17.95 9.53
N LEU A 515 18.57 18.76 9.60
CA LEU A 515 19.69 18.76 8.65
C LEU A 515 21.01 18.21 9.22
N LYS A 516 21.09 17.93 10.52
CA LYS A 516 22.28 17.31 11.11
C LYS A 516 22.34 15.82 10.75
N PRO A 517 23.42 15.33 10.09
CA PRO A 517 23.64 13.91 9.95
C PRO A 517 23.99 13.30 11.31
N ASP A 518 23.62 12.04 11.51
CA ASP A 518 23.88 11.27 12.74
C ASP A 518 25.35 10.77 12.75
N SER A 519 26.31 11.72 12.78
CA SER A 519 27.76 11.44 12.71
C SER A 519 28.33 10.86 14.00
N ASP A 520 27.68 11.13 15.13
CA ASP A 520 28.32 11.08 16.45
C ASP A 520 28.06 9.74 17.20
N LYS A 521 27.37 8.78 16.56
CA LYS A 521 27.13 7.43 17.09
C LYS A 521 28.24 6.43 16.66
N LYS A 522 29.50 6.88 16.66
CA LYS A 522 30.70 6.06 16.36
C LYS A 522 31.90 6.40 17.24
N THR A 523 31.76 6.10 18.52
CA THR A 523 32.85 5.91 19.49
C THR A 523 32.51 4.69 20.34
#